data_AF-X0Y5H4-F1
#
_entry.id   AF-X0Y5H4-F1
#
_cell.length_a   1.000
_cell.length_b   1.000
_cell.length_c   1.000
_cell.angle_alpha   90.00
_cell.angle_beta   90.00
_cell.angle_gamma   90.00
#
_symmetry.space_group_name_H-M   'P 1'
#
loop_
_entity.id
_entity.type
_entity.pdbx_description
1 polymer ?
#
loop_
_entity_poly.entity_id
_entity_poly.type
_entity_poly.pdbx_seq_one_letter_code
_entity_poly.pdbx_strand_id
1 'polypeptide(L)' 'KQRVGIARALANNPDLILADEPTANLDSKRGLEVMRLLRRIAIELDKGVVVVSHD' A
#
# COMPACT_ATOMS: atom_id res chain seq x y z
N LYS A 1 -2.79 -3.74 11.42
CA LYS A 1 -3.24 -4.77 10.45
C LYS A 1 -2.76 -4.44 9.03
N GLN A 2 -3.02 -3.24 8.49
CA GLN A 2 -2.50 -2.79 7.18
C GLN A 2 -1.00 -3.03 6.96
N ARG A 3 -0.12 -2.60 7.88
CA ARG A 3 1.34 -2.81 7.72
C ARG A 3 1.74 -4.28 7.60
N VAL A 4 1.03 -5.18 8.28
CA VAL A 4 1.25 -6.64 8.16
C VAL A 4 0.77 -7.15 6.81
N GLY A 5 -0.38 -6.65 6.32
CA GLY A 5 -0.87 -6.96 4.97
C GLY A 5 0.11 -6.54 3.88
N ILE A 6 0.67 -5.33 3.98
CA ILE A 6 1.70 -4.82 3.06
C ILE A 6 2.98 -5.67 3.14
N ALA A 7 3.46 -5.98 4.34
CA ALA A 7 4.63 -6.85 4.50
C ALA A 7 4.42 -8.24 3.87
N ARG A 8 3.22 -8.81 4.04
CA ARG A 8 2.86 -10.09 3.42
C ARG A 8 2.84 -10.00 1.89
N ALA A 9 2.32 -8.90 1.33
CA ALA A 9 2.34 -8.68 -0.12
C ALA A 9 3.77 -8.56 -0.66
N LEU A 10 4.68 -7.93 0.11
CA LEU A 10 6.08 -7.76 -0.26
C LEU A 10 6.96 -9.00 -0.06
N ALA A 11 6.51 -9.99 0.71
CA ALA A 11 7.35 -11.11 1.15
C ALA A 11 8.00 -11.90 0.00
N ASN A 12 7.32 -11.99 -1.16
CA ASN A 12 7.81 -12.69 -2.34
C ASN A 12 8.48 -11.76 -3.37
N ASN A 13 8.83 -10.52 -2.98
CA ASN A 13 9.43 -9.51 -3.87
C ASN A 13 8.67 -9.34 -5.22
N PRO A 14 7.34 -9.14 -5.21
CA PRO A 14 6.58 -9.04 -6.46
C PRO A 14 6.94 -7.78 -7.24
N ASP A 15 6.75 -7.79 -8.55
CA ASP A 15 6.94 -6.60 -9.40
C ASP A 15 5.72 -5.68 -9.41
N LEU A 16 4.56 -6.19 -8.99
CA LEU A 16 3.28 -5.47 -8.95
C LEU A 16 2.54 -5.73 -7.64
N ILE A 17 2.01 -4.68 -7.05
CA ILE A 17 1.16 -4.71 -5.87
C ILE A 17 -0.21 -4.12 -6.23
N LEU A 18 -1.27 -4.89 -5.98
CA LEU A 18 -2.66 -4.44 -6.07
C LEU A 18 -3.18 -4.17 -4.66
N ALA A 19 -3.55 -2.93 -4.37
CA ALA A 19 -4.08 -2.51 -3.08
C ALA A 19 -5.54 -2.09 -3.24
N ASP A 20 -6.45 -2.98 -2.82
CA ASP A 20 -7.89 -2.73 -2.83
C ASP A 20 -8.33 -2.13 -1.49
N GLU A 21 -8.84 -0.91 -1.53
CA GLU A 21 -9.22 -0.08 -0.39
C GLU A 21 -8.18 -0.08 0.78
N PRO A 22 -6.90 0.25 0.53
CA PRO A 22 -5.86 0.10 1.55
C PRO A 22 -6.05 1.01 2.77
N THR A 23 -6.85 2.07 2.63
CA THR A 23 -7.15 3.06 3.66
C THR A 23 -8.50 2.83 4.36
N ALA A 24 -9.27 1.81 3.97
CA ALA A 24 -10.57 1.52 4.59
C ALA A 24 -10.44 1.35 6.11
N ASN A 25 -11.41 1.91 6.84
CA ASN A 25 -11.47 1.91 8.31
C ASN A 25 -10.28 2.61 9.01
N LEU A 26 -9.52 3.46 8.31
CA LEU A 26 -8.50 4.33 8.91
C LEU A 26 -8.99 5.77 9.00
N ASP A 27 -8.55 6.48 10.04
CA ASP A 27 -8.65 7.95 10.06
C ASP A 27 -7.78 8.58 8.97
N SER A 28 -8.08 9.84 8.60
CA SER A 28 -7.40 10.55 7.51
C SER A 28 -5.88 10.62 7.66
N LYS A 29 -5.37 10.70 8.90
CA LYS A 29 -3.92 10.76 9.17
C LYS A 29 -3.27 9.41 8.88
N ARG A 30 -3.86 8.32 9.36
CA ARG A 30 -3.36 6.95 9.16
C ARG A 30 -3.52 6.50 7.70
N GLY A 31 -4.60 6.91 7.03
CA GLY A 31 -4.78 6.71 5.60
C GLY A 31 -3.65 7.34 4.78
N LEU A 32 -3.30 8.59 5.10
CA LEU A 32 -2.18 9.29 4.44
C LEU A 32 -0.83 8.60 4.69
N GLU A 33 -0.58 8.08 5.90
CA GLU A 33 0.63 7.30 6.18
C GLU A 33 0.71 6.02 5.33
N VAL A 34 -0.40 5.31 5.14
CA VAL A 34 -0.46 4.11 4.29
C VAL A 34 -0.20 4.47 2.82
N MET A 35 -0.80 5.53 2.31
CA MET A 35 -0.57 5.98 0.93
C MET A 35 0.88 6.41 0.70
N ARG A 36 1.50 7.11 1.68
CA ARG A 36 2.93 7.45 1.61
C ARG A 36 3.82 6.21 1.60
N LEU A 37 3.48 5.19 2.38
CA LEU A 37 4.21 3.93 2.38
C LEU A 37 4.13 3.23 1.02
N LEU A 38 2.92 3.10 0.44
CA LEU A 38 2.73 2.51 -0.88
C LEU A 38 3.49 3.28 -1.97
N ARG A 39 3.50 4.61 -1.91
CA ARG A 39 4.29 5.45 -2.83
C ARG A 39 5.80 5.22 -2.68
N ARG A 40 6.30 5.10 -1.45
CA ARG A 40 7.71 4.79 -1.20
C ARG A 40 8.09 3.43 -1.77
N ILE A 41 7.24 2.42 -1.61
CA ILE A 41 7.43 1.10 -2.21
C ILE A 41 7.52 1.21 -3.73
N ALA A 42 6.63 1.98 -4.37
CA ALA A 42 6.65 2.14 -5.82
C ALA A 42 7.96 2.76 -6.33
N ILE A 43 8.46 3.80 -5.66
CA ILE A 43 9.62 4.59 -6.10
C ILE A 43 10.95 3.97 -5.64
N GLU A 44 11.07 3.63 -4.36
CA GLU A 44 12.34 3.19 -3.75
C GLU A 44 12.64 1.72 -4.07
N LEU A 45 11.63 0.88 -4.29
CA LEU A 45 11.80 -0.54 -4.58
C LEU A 45 11.53 -0.89 -6.05
N ASP A 46 11.32 0.11 -6.90
CA ASP A 46 11.03 -0.02 -8.34
C ASP A 46 9.89 -1.01 -8.62
N LYS A 47 8.76 -0.84 -7.92
CA LYS A 47 7.60 -1.72 -8.00
C LYS A 47 6.40 -1.01 -8.62
N GLY A 48 5.62 -1.72 -9.42
CA GLY A 48 4.29 -1.29 -9.82
C GLY A 48 3.35 -1.31 -8.61
N VAL A 49 2.59 -0.24 -8.39
CA VAL A 49 1.56 -0.19 -7.35
C VAL A 49 0.28 0.38 -7.94
N VAL A 50 -0.80 -0.40 -7.89
CA VAL A 50 -2.15 0.01 -8.29
C VAL A 50 -3.02 0.06 -7.04
N VAL A 51 -3.69 1.20 -6.85
CA VAL A 51 -4.57 1.42 -5.71
C VAL A 51 -5.99 1.63 -6.22
N VAL A 52 -6.94 0.90 -5.64
CA VAL A 52 -8.38 1.13 -5.81
C VAL A 52 -8.91 1.71 -4.50
N SER A 53 -9.64 2.80 -4.56
CA SER A 53 -10.26 3.48 -3.41
C SER A 53 -11.60 4.07 -3.83
N HIS A 54 -12.51 4.22 -2.88
CA HIS A 54 -13.87 4.75 -3.11
C HIS A 54 -14.06 6.19 -2.61
N ASP A 55 -12.97 6.91 -2.38
CA ASP A 55 -13.00 8.36 -2.11
C ASP A 55 -13.30 9.15 -3.39
#